data_AF-A0A9R0BDY7-F1
#
_entry.id   AF-A0A9R0BDY7-F1
#
_cell.length_a   1.000
_cell.length_b   1.000
_cell.length_c   1.000
_cell.angle_alpha   90.00
_cell.angle_beta   90.00
_cell.angle_gamma   90.00
#
_symmetry.space_group_name_H-M   'P 1'
#
loop_
_entity.id
_entity.type
_entity.pdbx_description
1 polymer ?
#
loop_
_entity_poly.entity_id
_entity_poly.type
_entity_poly.pdbx_seq_one_letter_code
_entity_poly.pdbx_strand_id
1 'polypeptide(L)'
;MTTLTKRSRRSEAPAERSNTEEEERTDEEQDTDSKSLRLTLMEEILLLGLKDKEGYTSFWNDSISSGLRSCILVELALRRRIQLEPQSSRKRKLLDRKVLVKTSAPTGDVLLDEALKHIKSTDPPEDMSSWIELLTGERQPHRLHMLTS
;
A
#
# COMPACT_ATOMS: atom_id res chain seq x y z
N MET A 1 32.30 -29.55 -49.27
CA MET A 1 31.66 -30.58 -50.13
C MET A 1 30.34 -30.96 -49.49
N THR A 2 29.28 -30.94 -50.29
CA THR A 2 27.85 -31.06 -49.97
C THR A 2 27.41 -32.51 -49.72
N THR A 3 26.43 -32.72 -48.82
CA THR A 3 25.42 -33.81 -48.87
C THR A 3 24.31 -33.50 -47.85
N LEU A 4 23.05 -33.93 -47.94
CA LEU A 4 22.12 -34.29 -49.03
C LEU A 4 20.79 -34.57 -48.30
N THR A 5 19.71 -33.90 -48.70
CA THR A 5 18.35 -34.12 -48.18
C THR A 5 17.82 -35.50 -48.60
N LYS A 6 17.15 -36.24 -47.71
CA LYS A 6 16.21 -37.30 -48.13
C LYS A 6 14.99 -37.37 -47.22
N ARG A 7 13.82 -37.17 -47.86
CA ARG A 7 12.46 -37.16 -47.32
C ARG A 7 11.86 -38.57 -47.35
N SER A 8 10.90 -38.81 -46.45
CA SER A 8 9.71 -39.67 -46.59
C SER A 8 9.66 -40.96 -45.74
N ARG A 9 8.74 -41.00 -44.76
CA ARG A 9 7.47 -41.75 -44.88
C ARG A 9 6.50 -41.37 -43.74
N ARG A 10 5.22 -41.31 -44.10
CA ARG A 10 4.04 -40.90 -43.31
C ARG A 10 3.15 -42.12 -43.11
N SER A 11 2.57 -42.29 -41.92
CA SER A 11 1.32 -43.04 -41.66
C SER A 11 0.99 -42.86 -40.16
N GLU A 12 0.16 -41.88 -39.81
CA GLU A 12 -1.29 -42.00 -39.52
C GLU A 12 -1.57 -42.24 -38.02
N ALA A 13 -2.21 -41.26 -37.39
CA ALA A 13 -2.96 -41.42 -36.14
C ALA A 13 -4.36 -40.81 -36.39
N PRO A 14 -5.46 -41.55 -36.14
CA PRO A 14 -6.80 -41.03 -36.34
C PRO A 14 -7.24 -40.17 -35.16
N ALA A 15 -8.06 -39.17 -35.49
CA ALA A 15 -8.79 -38.29 -34.61
C ALA A 15 -9.82 -39.03 -33.77
N GLU A 16 -10.23 -38.46 -32.61
CA GLU A 16 -11.64 -38.19 -32.30
C GLU A 16 -11.75 -37.00 -31.32
N ARG A 17 -12.80 -36.22 -31.56
CA ARG A 17 -13.17 -34.98 -30.88
C ARG A 17 -14.08 -35.33 -29.70
N SER A 18 -13.88 -34.70 -28.54
CA SER A 18 -14.93 -34.58 -27.54
C SER A 18 -15.28 -33.10 -27.38
N ASN A 19 -16.37 -32.73 -28.04
CA ASN A 19 -17.09 -31.49 -27.84
C ASN A 19 -17.74 -31.55 -26.44
N THR A 20 -17.32 -30.67 -25.54
CA THR A 20 -18.09 -30.35 -24.34
C THR A 20 -18.09 -28.84 -24.23
N GLU A 21 -19.01 -28.26 -24.99
CA GLU A 21 -19.66 -27.00 -24.62
C GLU A 21 -20.26 -27.21 -23.25
N GLU A 22 -19.83 -26.46 -22.23
CA GLU A 22 -20.65 -26.17 -21.05
C GLU A 22 -19.96 -25.09 -20.20
N GLU A 23 -20.59 -23.91 -20.24
CA GLU A 23 -20.59 -22.86 -19.22
C GLU A 23 -19.30 -22.04 -19.04
N GLU A 24 -19.10 -21.09 -19.96
CA GLU A 24 -18.68 -19.74 -19.57
C GLU A 24 -19.71 -19.20 -18.56
N ARG A 25 -19.54 -19.54 -17.28
CA ARG A 25 -20.06 -18.70 -16.20
C ARG A 25 -19.24 -17.43 -16.24
N THR A 26 -19.75 -16.46 -16.98
CA THR A 26 -19.60 -15.07 -16.62
C THR A 26 -20.20 -14.94 -15.23
N ASP A 27 -19.37 -15.16 -14.21
CA ASP A 27 -19.59 -14.55 -12.91
C ASP A 27 -19.43 -13.04 -13.15
N GLU A 28 -20.47 -12.45 -13.73
CA GLU A 28 -20.89 -11.11 -13.36
C GLU A 28 -21.18 -11.22 -11.87
N GLU A 29 -20.10 -11.22 -11.06
CA GLU A 29 -20.17 -10.79 -9.69
C GLU A 29 -20.87 -9.45 -9.79
N GLN A 30 -22.15 -9.50 -9.46
CA GLN A 30 -22.99 -8.35 -9.26
C GLN A 30 -22.08 -7.35 -8.56
N ASP A 31 -21.83 -6.24 -9.25
CA ASP A 31 -21.36 -5.01 -8.67
C ASP A 31 -22.44 -4.59 -7.68
N THR A 32 -22.52 -5.34 -6.58
CA THR A 32 -23.06 -4.87 -5.35
C THR A 32 -22.04 -3.82 -4.95
N ASP A 33 -22.25 -2.61 -5.48
CA ASP A 33 -22.07 -1.35 -4.79
C ASP A 33 -22.95 -1.40 -3.51
N SER A 34 -22.74 -2.42 -2.69
CA SER A 34 -22.61 -2.24 -1.27
C SER A 34 -21.70 -1.05 -1.19
N LYS A 35 -22.24 0.08 -0.74
CA LYS A 35 -21.52 1.30 -0.39
C LYS A 35 -20.45 0.93 0.64
N SER A 36 -19.43 0.20 0.21
CA SER A 36 -18.43 -0.40 1.05
C SER A 36 -17.65 0.80 1.50
N LEU A 37 -17.89 1.24 2.73
CA LEU A 37 -17.08 2.27 3.33
C LEU A 37 -15.64 1.75 3.25
N ARG A 38 -14.85 2.35 2.35
CA ARG A 38 -13.44 2.07 2.24
C ARG A 38 -12.77 2.80 3.38
N LEU A 39 -12.66 2.11 4.49
CA LEU A 39 -11.97 2.60 5.66
C LEU A 39 -10.46 2.52 5.42
N THR A 40 -9.76 3.53 5.89
CA THR A 40 -8.31 3.51 6.11
C THR A 40 -7.99 2.62 7.32
N LEU A 41 -6.76 2.11 7.38
CA LEU A 41 -6.30 1.35 8.55
C LEU A 41 -6.50 2.10 9.88
N MET A 42 -6.37 3.43 9.87
CA MET A 42 -6.61 4.25 11.06
C MET A 42 -8.07 4.17 11.51
N GLU A 43 -9.02 4.27 10.58
CA GLU A 43 -10.46 4.20 10.87
C GLU A 43 -10.87 2.80 11.34
N GLU A 44 -10.30 1.75 10.76
CA GLU A 44 -10.56 0.36 11.21
C GLU A 44 -10.11 0.16 12.67
N ILE A 45 -8.90 0.62 13.01
CA ILE A 45 -8.38 0.52 14.38
C ILE A 45 -9.21 1.40 15.34
N LEU A 46 -9.64 2.58 14.90
CA LEU A 46 -10.53 3.44 15.67
C LEU A 46 -11.85 2.72 16.01
N LEU A 47 -12.48 2.10 15.01
CA LEU A 47 -13.72 1.36 15.19
C LEU A 47 -13.56 0.16 16.14
N LEU A 48 -12.43 -0.55 16.08
CA LEU A 48 -12.13 -1.64 17.03
C LEU A 48 -12.04 -1.16 18.49
N GLY A 49 -11.70 0.11 18.73
CA GLY A 49 -11.61 0.71 20.06
C GLY A 49 -12.90 1.32 20.57
N LEU A 50 -13.93 1.47 19.72
CA LEU A 50 -15.21 2.09 20.06
C LEU A 50 -16.13 1.12 20.79
N LYS A 51 -16.82 1.61 21.81
CA LYS A 51 -17.90 0.86 22.47
C LYS A 51 -19.25 1.19 21.85
N ASP A 52 -19.98 0.16 21.45
CA ASP A 52 -21.28 0.26 20.77
C ASP A 52 -22.32 1.15 21.48
N LYS A 53 -22.35 1.10 22.83
CA LYS A 53 -23.36 1.82 23.63
C LYS A 53 -22.90 3.19 24.11
N GLU A 54 -21.59 3.35 24.26
CA GLU A 54 -20.98 4.49 24.95
C GLU A 54 -20.47 5.54 23.95
N GLY A 55 -20.19 5.15 22.70
CA GLY A 55 -19.81 6.07 21.62
C GLY A 55 -18.44 6.72 21.77
N TYR A 56 -17.69 6.39 22.82
CA TYR A 56 -16.31 6.80 23.02
C TYR A 56 -15.36 5.60 23.01
N THR A 57 -14.10 5.86 22.68
CA THR A 57 -13.04 4.88 22.77
C THR A 57 -12.68 4.67 24.24
N SER A 58 -12.76 3.44 24.74
CA SER A 58 -12.54 3.14 26.18
C SER A 58 -11.10 3.35 26.64
N PHE A 59 -10.18 3.48 25.68
CA PHE A 59 -8.76 3.56 25.92
C PHE A 59 -8.15 4.45 24.84
N TRP A 60 -8.28 5.76 24.99
CA TRP A 60 -7.50 6.71 24.21
C TRP A 60 -6.29 7.12 25.05
N ASN A 61 -5.29 6.25 25.11
CA ASN A 61 -4.02 6.61 25.71
C ASN A 61 -3.10 7.27 24.66
N ASP A 62 -2.02 7.90 25.11
CA ASP A 62 -1.04 8.53 24.21
C ASP A 62 -0.41 7.52 23.23
N SER A 63 -0.31 6.24 23.62
CA SER A 63 0.19 5.14 22.78
C SER A 63 -0.75 4.75 21.63
N ILE A 64 -2.06 4.94 21.79
CA ILE A 64 -3.08 4.67 20.77
C ILE A 64 -3.14 5.83 19.80
N SER A 65 -3.03 7.07 20.30
CA SER A 65 -2.84 8.25 19.47
C SER A 65 -1.59 8.12 18.58
N SER A 66 -0.45 7.65 19.12
CA SER A 66 0.77 7.48 18.35
C SER A 66 0.75 6.29 17.39
N GLY A 67 0.16 5.16 17.79
CA GLY A 67 -0.07 4.01 16.93
C GLY A 67 -0.97 4.32 15.73
N LEU A 68 -2.10 5.01 15.97
CA LEU A 68 -3.04 5.41 14.92
C LEU A 68 -2.40 6.32 13.88
N ARG A 69 -1.61 7.30 14.32
CA ARG A 69 -0.91 8.20 13.38
C ARG A 69 0.18 7.48 12.59
N SER A 70 0.81 6.46 13.16
CA SER A 70 1.76 5.61 12.44
C SER A 70 1.08 4.79 11.33
N CYS A 71 -0.23 4.50 11.44
CA CYS A 71 -0.99 3.83 10.39
C CYS A 71 -1.02 4.62 9.08
N ILE A 72 -0.83 5.94 9.10
CA ILE A 72 -0.69 6.76 7.88
C ILE A 72 0.46 6.22 7.01
N LEU A 73 1.63 5.97 7.62
CA LEU A 73 2.81 5.50 6.91
C LEU A 73 2.63 4.06 6.42
N VAL A 74 2.00 3.21 7.23
CA VAL A 74 1.69 1.83 6.85
C VAL A 74 0.72 1.81 5.67
N GLU A 75 -0.37 2.56 5.74
CA GLU A 75 -1.38 2.67 4.69
C GLU A 75 -0.78 3.20 3.37
N LEU A 76 0.05 4.24 3.42
CA LEU A 76 0.76 4.75 2.24
C LEU A 76 1.69 3.69 1.63
N ALA A 77 2.33 2.85 2.45
CA ALA A 77 3.18 1.77 1.97
C ALA A 77 2.35 0.63 1.33
N LEU A 78 1.21 0.28 1.93
CA LEU A 78 0.24 -0.69 1.39
C LEU A 78 -0.34 -0.23 0.05
N ARG A 79 -0.68 1.07 -0.07
CA ARG A 79 -1.10 1.73 -1.32
C ARG A 79 0.04 2.00 -2.31
N ARG A 80 1.26 1.52 -2.01
CA ARG A 80 2.47 1.64 -2.83
C ARG A 80 2.87 3.09 -3.16
N ARG A 81 2.47 4.06 -2.33
CA ARG A 81 2.85 5.48 -2.47
C ARG A 81 4.27 5.73 -1.98
N ILE A 82 4.67 5.04 -0.93
CA ILE A 82 6.01 5.16 -0.33
C ILE A 82 6.72 3.81 -0.22
N GLN A 83 8.03 3.86 -0.01
CA GLN A 83 8.86 2.71 0.35
C GLN A 83 10.04 3.15 1.21
N LEU A 84 10.66 2.20 1.89
CA LEU A 84 11.95 2.44 2.54
C LEU A 84 13.10 2.33 1.54
N GLU A 85 14.17 3.09 1.77
CA GLU A 85 15.43 2.99 1.03
C GLU A 85 15.86 1.53 0.90
N PRO A 86 16.33 1.04 -0.27
CA PRO A 86 16.76 -0.34 -0.41
C PRO A 86 17.82 -0.72 0.62
N GLN A 87 17.78 -1.96 1.09
CA GLN A 87 18.75 -2.42 2.07
C GLN A 87 20.15 -2.42 1.44
N SER A 88 21.09 -1.72 2.08
CA SER A 88 22.51 -1.74 1.71
C SER A 88 23.19 -3.04 2.16
N SER A 89 24.43 -3.27 1.74
CA SER A 89 25.27 -4.40 2.18
C SER A 89 25.40 -4.46 3.71
N ARG A 90 25.34 -3.31 4.39
CA ARG A 90 25.17 -3.23 5.84
C ARG A 90 23.68 -3.30 6.19
N LYS A 91 23.28 -4.31 6.97
CA LYS A 91 21.92 -4.41 7.55
C LYS A 91 21.63 -3.17 8.41
N ARG A 92 20.59 -2.42 8.04
CA ARG A 92 20.03 -1.30 8.83
C ARG A 92 18.69 -1.74 9.42
N LYS A 93 18.34 -1.22 10.60
CA LYS A 93 17.00 -1.44 11.18
C LYS A 93 15.96 -0.74 10.32
N LEU A 94 14.70 -1.18 10.39
CA LEU A 94 13.61 -0.56 9.64
C LEU A 94 13.39 0.92 10.03
N LEU A 95 13.55 1.25 11.32
CA LEU A 95 13.38 2.61 11.84
C LEU A 95 14.45 3.59 11.35
N ASP A 96 15.64 3.09 11.01
CA ASP A 96 16.77 3.91 10.58
C ASP A 96 16.80 4.14 9.05
N ARG A 97 15.85 3.55 8.32
CA ARG A 97 15.77 3.63 6.86
C ARG A 97 14.99 4.85 6.43
N LYS A 98 15.51 5.57 5.44
CA LYS A 98 14.86 6.72 4.81
C LYS A 98 13.57 6.32 4.09
N VAL A 99 12.54 7.14 4.24
CA VAL A 99 11.25 6.99 3.55
C VAL A 99 11.32 7.72 2.21
N LEU A 100 10.99 7.02 1.13
CA LEU A 100 11.05 7.51 -0.25
C LEU A 100 9.68 7.45 -0.89
N VAL A 101 9.33 8.48 -1.65
CA VAL A 101 8.10 8.50 -2.47
C VAL A 101 8.31 7.66 -3.73
N LYS A 102 7.41 6.69 -3.98
CA LYS A 102 7.36 5.93 -5.25
C LYS A 102 6.49 6.63 -6.29
N THR A 103 5.33 7.13 -5.87
CA THR A 103 4.39 7.85 -6.72
C THR A 103 3.60 8.84 -5.87
N SER A 104 3.29 10.00 -6.47
CA SER A 104 2.46 11.03 -5.84
C SER A 104 1.02 11.04 -6.37
N ALA A 105 0.55 9.91 -6.92
CA ALA A 105 -0.85 9.77 -7.30
C ALA A 105 -1.75 9.91 -6.06
N PRO A 106 -2.87 10.64 -6.15
CA PRO A 106 -3.76 10.83 -5.01
C PRO A 106 -4.28 9.47 -4.51
N THR A 107 -4.52 9.41 -3.21
CA THR A 107 -5.08 8.23 -2.53
C THR A 107 -6.58 8.36 -2.34
N GLY A 108 -7.13 9.56 -2.49
CA GLY A 108 -8.54 9.88 -2.24
C GLY A 108 -8.83 10.16 -0.76
N ASP A 109 -7.82 10.09 0.10
CA ASP A 109 -7.90 10.43 1.51
C ASP A 109 -7.05 11.67 1.80
N VAL A 110 -7.67 12.69 2.40
CA VAL A 110 -7.05 13.99 2.62
C VAL A 110 -5.83 13.89 3.55
N LEU A 111 -5.88 13.05 4.59
CA LEU A 111 -4.79 12.91 5.55
C LEU A 111 -3.60 12.19 4.92
N LEU A 112 -3.86 11.11 4.17
CA LEU A 112 -2.81 10.40 3.43
C LEU A 112 -2.18 11.28 2.35
N ASP A 113 -2.98 12.08 1.64
CA ASP A 113 -2.51 12.94 0.56
C ASP A 113 -1.67 14.12 1.07
N GLU A 114 -2.07 14.75 2.18
CA GLU A 114 -1.24 15.77 2.83
C GLU A 114 0.06 15.15 3.38
N ALA A 115 0.00 14.01 4.06
CA ALA A 115 1.21 13.32 4.53
C ALA A 115 2.16 12.98 3.37
N LEU A 116 1.63 12.47 2.25
CA LEU A 116 2.42 12.15 1.06
C LEU A 116 3.07 13.39 0.44
N LYS A 117 2.35 14.52 0.41
CA LYS A 117 2.88 15.82 -0.01
C LYS A 117 4.01 16.30 0.88
N HIS A 118 3.85 16.18 2.20
CA HIS A 118 4.92 16.50 3.17
C HIS A 118 6.16 15.64 2.92
N ILE A 119 6.01 14.31 2.82
CA ILE A 119 7.13 13.39 2.54
C ILE A 119 7.85 13.75 1.24
N LYS A 120 7.10 14.11 0.18
CA LYS A 120 7.68 14.52 -1.10
C LYS A 120 8.48 15.82 -1.02
N SER A 121 8.05 16.76 -0.17
CA SER A 121 8.69 18.08 -0.02
C SER A 121 9.92 18.08 0.89
N THR A 122 10.14 16.99 1.65
CA THR A 122 11.24 16.89 2.60
C THR A 122 12.56 16.51 1.91
N ASP A 123 13.51 17.44 1.88
CA ASP A 123 14.87 17.24 1.38
C ASP A 123 15.90 17.73 2.44
N PRO A 124 16.86 16.89 2.88
CA PRO A 124 17.04 15.48 2.54
C PRO A 124 15.92 14.57 3.10
N PRO A 125 15.69 13.37 2.52
CA PRO A 125 14.70 12.42 3.03
C PRO A 125 14.96 12.03 4.49
N GLU A 126 13.88 11.98 5.28
CA GLU A 126 13.92 11.58 6.69
C GLU A 126 13.70 10.08 6.89
N ASP A 127 14.21 9.56 8.01
CA ASP A 127 14.03 8.15 8.39
C ASP A 127 12.66 7.88 9.01
N MET A 128 12.32 6.59 9.05
CA MET A 128 11.06 6.11 9.58
C MET A 128 10.83 6.55 11.03
N SER A 129 11.87 6.57 11.88
CA SER A 129 11.76 7.07 13.26
C SER A 129 11.34 8.53 13.31
N SER A 130 11.99 9.39 12.52
CA SER A 130 11.72 10.83 12.48
C SER A 130 10.30 11.12 11.98
N TRP A 131 9.79 10.34 11.03
CA TRP A 131 8.41 10.46 10.56
C TRP A 131 7.39 10.09 11.63
N ILE A 132 7.67 9.05 12.43
CA ILE A 132 6.80 8.67 13.54
C ILE A 132 6.72 9.83 14.55
N GLU A 133 7.86 10.36 15.00
CA GLU A 133 7.92 11.50 15.95
C GLU A 133 7.19 12.76 15.44
N LEU A 134 7.29 13.04 14.14
CA LEU A 134 6.64 14.19 13.52
C LEU A 134 5.12 14.01 13.46
N LEU A 135 4.64 12.82 13.12
CA LEU A 135 3.21 12.52 13.10
C LEU A 135 2.62 12.46 14.52
N THR A 136 3.36 11.96 15.51
CA THR A 136 2.92 11.95 16.92
C THR A 136 2.91 13.36 17.54
N GLY A 137 3.60 14.33 16.94
CA GLY A 137 3.73 15.69 17.46
C GLY A 137 4.74 15.80 18.62
N GLU A 138 5.52 14.75 18.86
CA GLU A 138 6.60 14.71 19.86
C GLU A 138 7.77 15.62 19.46
N ARG A 139 7.87 15.96 18.16
CA ARG A 139 8.82 16.94 17.64
C ARG A 139 8.08 18.16 17.09
N GLN A 140 8.26 19.32 17.72
CA GLN A 140 7.76 20.57 17.17
C GLN A 140 8.46 20.88 15.84
N PRO A 141 7.72 21.30 14.79
CA PRO A 141 8.32 21.55 13.50
C PRO A 141 8.97 22.94 13.54
N HIS A 142 10.24 23.02 13.91
CA HIS A 142 11.07 24.19 13.62
C HIS A 142 11.17 24.50 12.11
N ARG A 143 10.57 23.65 11.25
CA ARG A 143 10.54 23.77 9.79
C ARG A 143 9.15 23.96 9.16
N LEU A 144 8.04 24.02 9.94
CA LEU A 144 6.73 24.36 9.34
C LEU A 144 6.64 25.84 8.93
N HIS A 145 7.48 26.71 9.52
CA HIS A 145 7.52 28.14 9.20
C HIS A 145 8.09 28.46 7.81
N MET A 146 8.59 27.46 7.07
CA MET A 146 9.02 27.62 5.66
C MET A 146 7.92 27.27 4.64
N LEU A 147 6.72 26.83 5.07
CA LEU A 147 5.62 26.47 4.16
C LEU A 147 4.45 27.46 4.20
N THR A 148 4.59 28.58 4.91
CA THR A 148 3.59 29.66 4.97
C THR A 148 4.14 31.02 4.52
N SER A 149 5.20 31.06 3.69
CA SER A 149 5.71 32.29 3.07
C SER A 149 6.06 32.08 1.61
#